data_AF-A0A1X9MAF7-F1
#
_entry.id   AF-A0A1X9MAF7-F1
#
_cell.length_a   1.000
_cell.length_b   1.000
_cell.length_c   1.000
_cell.angle_alpha   90.00
_cell.angle_beta   90.00
_cell.angle_gamma   90.00
#
_symmetry.space_group_name_H-M   'P 1'
#
loop_
_entity.id
_entity.type
_entity.pdbx_description
1 polymer ?
#
loop_
_entity_poly.entity_id
_entity_poly.type
_entity_poly.pdbx_seq_one_letter_code
_entity_poly.pdbx_strand_id
1 'polypeptide(L)' 'MDQKRQLIQDIERYRNLLNEKSKTTSLISKEMLEYSHKLDQLLNEYDYLVSRNKWHKEKTNI' A
#
# COMPACT_ATOMS: atom_id res chain seq x y z
N MET A 1 6.46 -12.78 9.39
CA MET A 1 6.15 -12.89 7.93
C MET A 1 4.77 -12.32 7.62
N ASP A 2 3.88 -12.22 8.61
CA ASP A 2 2.46 -11.90 8.42
C ASP A 2 2.18 -10.42 8.07
N GLN A 3 2.94 -9.47 8.61
CA GLN A 3 2.72 -8.04 8.36
C GLN A 3 2.91 -7.66 6.88
N LYS A 4 3.95 -8.19 6.21
CA LYS A 4 4.18 -7.93 4.78
C LYS A 4 3.03 -8.48 3.92
N ARG A 5 2.57 -9.69 4.25
CA ARG A 5 1.48 -10.34 3.52
C ARG A 5 0.17 -9.57 3.70
N GLN A 6 -0.11 -9.12 4.93
CA GLN A 6 -1.27 -8.30 5.23
C GLN A 6 -1.25 -6.97 4.47
N LEU A 7 -0.09 -6.28 4.44
CA LEU A 7 0.08 -5.04 3.67
C LEU A 7 -0.22 -5.24 2.18
N ILE A 8 0.28 -6.32 1.57
CA ILE A 8 0.00 -6.62 0.16
C ILE A 8 -1.50 -6.83 -0.07
N GLN A 9 -2.17 -7.60 0.81
CA GLN A 9 -3.60 -7.83 0.71
C GLN A 9 -4.41 -6.54 0.83
N ASP A 10 -4.03 -5.65 1.75
CA ASP A 10 -4.69 -4.37 1.92
C ASP A 10 -4.44 -3.43 0.72
N ILE A 11 -3.23 -3.40 0.16
CA ILE A 11 -2.91 -2.66 -1.07
C ILE A 11 -3.79 -3.14 -2.23
N GLU A 12 -3.87 -4.45 -2.46
CA GLU A 12 -4.70 -5.01 -3.53
C GLU A 12 -6.19 -4.73 -3.31
N ARG A 13 -6.67 -4.81 -2.06
CA ARG A 13 -8.05 -4.46 -1.71
C ARG A 13 -8.37 -3.01 -2.08
N TYR A 14 -7.54 -2.06 -1.65
CA TYR A 14 -7.77 -0.64 -1.93
C TYR A 14 -7.61 -0.30 -3.41
N ARG A 15 -6.67 -0.95 -4.12
CA ARG A 15 -6.54 -0.79 -5.58
C ARG A 15 -7.81 -1.24 -6.31
N ASN A 16 -8.35 -2.39 -5.94
CA ASN A 16 -9.58 -2.90 -6.52
C ASN A 16 -10.78 -2.01 -6.17
N LEU A 17 -10.86 -1.55 -4.91
CA LEU A 17 -11.92 -0.64 -4.46
C LEU A 17 -11.92 0.66 -5.27
N LEU A 18 -10.76 1.30 -5.45
CA LEU A 18 -10.60 2.50 -6.28
C LEU A 18 -11.00 2.24 -7.74
N ASN A 19 -10.57 1.12 -8.31
CA ASN A 19 -10.93 0.75 -9.68
C ASN A 19 -12.44 0.54 -9.85
N GLU A 20 -13.10 -0.11 -8.90
CA GLU A 20 -14.55 -0.30 -8.98
C GLU A 20 -15.31 1.00 -8.74
N LYS A 21 -14.92 1.77 -7.72
CA LYS A 21 -15.58 3.05 -7.38
C LYS A 21 -15.37 4.12 -8.44
N SER A 22 -14.23 4.16 -9.11
CA SER A 22 -13.97 5.15 -10.18
C SER A 22 -14.90 5.03 -11.38
N LYS A 23 -15.57 3.87 -11.56
CA LYS A 23 -16.58 3.68 -12.62
C LYS A 23 -17.86 4.48 -12.37
N THR A 24 -18.17 4.78 -11.12
CA THR A 24 -19.45 5.40 -10.71
C THR A 24 -19.27 6.69 -9.91
N THR A 25 -18.08 6.92 -9.36
CA THR A 25 -17.76 8.02 -8.46
C THR A 25 -16.63 8.85 -9.05
N SER A 26 -16.80 10.18 -9.05
CA SER A 26 -15.78 11.10 -9.54
C SER A 26 -14.47 10.95 -8.75
N LEU A 27 -13.34 10.93 -9.47
CA LEU A 27 -11.99 10.80 -8.88
C LEU A 27 -11.64 11.93 -7.92
N ILE A 28 -12.24 13.11 -8.11
CA ILE A 28 -12.04 14.27 -7.23
C ILE A 28 -13.00 14.29 -6.03
N SER A 29 -13.87 13.29 -5.89
CA SER A 29 -14.74 13.18 -4.73
C SER A 29 -13.92 12.90 -3.47
N LYS A 30 -14.42 13.37 -2.33
CA LYS A 30 -13.80 13.15 -1.02
C LYS A 30 -13.53 11.66 -0.76
N GLU A 31 -14.48 10.79 -1.07
CA GLU A 31 -14.34 9.33 -0.92
C GLU A 31 -13.17 8.77 -1.74
N MET A 32 -13.05 9.18 -3.01
CA MET A 32 -11.97 8.70 -3.89
C MET A 32 -10.60 9.24 -3.46
N LEU A 33 -10.53 10.49 -3.00
CA LEU A 33 -9.30 11.07 -2.45
C LEU A 33 -8.88 10.34 -1.16
N GLU A 34 -9.81 10.02 -0.27
CA GLU A 34 -9.53 9.25 0.95
C GLU A 34 -8.97 7.86 0.63
N TYR A 35 -9.54 7.16 -0.37
CA TYR A 35 -9.01 5.88 -0.82
C TYR A 35 -7.62 6.00 -1.46
N SER A 36 -7.39 7.04 -2.26
CA SER A 36 -6.07 7.32 -2.85
C SER A 36 -5.02 7.55 -1.75
N HIS A 37 -5.31 8.41 -0.78
CA HIS A 37 -4.42 8.67 0.34
C HIS A 37 -4.14 7.41 1.17
N LYS A 38 -5.16 6.57 1.38
CA LYS A 38 -4.98 5.32 2.12
C LYS A 38 -4.10 4.34 1.36
N LEU A 39 -4.25 4.24 0.03
CA LEU A 39 -3.41 3.41 -0.81
C LEU A 39 -1.94 3.88 -0.78
N ASP A 40 -1.70 5.19 -0.89
CA ASP A 40 -0.36 5.78 -0.79
C ASP A 40 0.30 5.48 0.55
N GLN A 41 -0.45 5.57 1.65
CA GLN A 41 0.06 5.20 2.99
C GLN A 41 0.52 3.73 3.05
N LEU A 42 -0.28 2.81 2.51
CA LEU A 42 0.03 1.39 2.52
C LEU A 42 1.26 1.06 1.64
N LEU A 43 1.37 1.71 0.48
CA LEU A 43 2.54 1.58 -0.40
C LEU A 43 3.82 2.07 0.29
N ASN A 44 3.75 3.24 0.94
CA ASN A 44 4.88 3.78 1.70
C ASN A 44 5.29 2.87 2.87
N GLU A 45 4.32 2.29 3.59
CA GLU A 45 4.61 1.34 4.68
C GLU A 45 5.27 0.06 4.15
N TYR A 46 4.80 -0.45 3.01
CA TYR A 46 5.40 -1.59 2.35
C TYR A 46 6.84 -1.31 1.90
N ASP A 47 7.08 -0.17 1.26
CA ASP A 47 8.41 0.25 0.81
C ASP A 47 9.38 0.43 1.97
N TYR A 48 8.91 1.00 3.09
CA TYR A 48 9.69 1.09 4.32
C TYR A 48 10.06 -0.31 4.85
N LEU A 49 9.11 -1.24 4.90
CA LEU A 49 9.33 -2.59 5.39
C LEU A 49 10.29 -3.38 4.50
N VAL A 50 10.19 -3.23 3.17
CA VAL A 50 11.11 -3.85 2.21
C VAL A 50 12.51 -3.24 2.34
N SER A 51 12.62 -1.92 2.42
CA SER A 51 13.90 -1.21 2.53
C SER A 51 14.63 -1.52 3.84
N ARG A 52 13.90 -1.60 4.96
CA ARG A 52 14.44 -2.03 6.26
C ARG A 52 15.01 -3.45 6.20
N ASN A 53 14.32 -4.36 5.51
CA ASN A 53 14.78 -5.73 5.34
C ASN A 53 16.02 -5.85 4.45
N LYS A 54 16.16 -4.98 3.43
CA LYS A 54 17.40 -4.90 2.62
C LYS A 54 18.59 -4.46 3.48
N TRP A 55 18.41 -3.40 4.26
CA TRP A 55 19.44 -2.85 5.14
C TRP A 55 19.92 -3.86 6.21
N HIS A 56 19.00 -4.64 6.79
CA HIS A 56 19.37 -5.70 7.73
C HIS A 56 20.14 -6.85 7.06
N LYS A 57 19.78 -7.26 5.83
CA LYS A 57 20.49 -8.32 5.10
C LYS A 57 21.93 -7.93 4.73
N GLU A 58 22.18 -6.66 4.39
CA GLU A 58 23.53 -6.17 4.10
C GLU A 58 24.43 -6.15 5.35
N LYS A 59 23.88 -5.86 6.54
CA LYS A 59 24.67 -5.82 7.79
C LYS A 59 24.97 -7.17 8.43
N THR A 60 24.19 -8.22 8.13
CA THR A 60 24.44 -9.58 8.65
C THR A 60 25.36 -10.42 7.76
N ASN A 61 25.81 -9.88 6.63
CA ASN A 61 26.75 -10.52 5.71
C ASN A 61 28.19 -9.97 5.84
N ILE A 62 28.52 -9.38 6.99
CA ILE A 62 29.85 -8.88 7.36
C ILE A 62 30.30 -9.62 8.62
#